data_AF-A0A8K0KHF6-F1
#
_entry.id   AF-A0A8K0KHF6-F1
#
_cell.length_a   1.000
_cell.length_b   1.000
_cell.length_c   1.000
_cell.angle_alpha   90.00
_cell.angle_beta   90.00
_cell.angle_gamma   90.00
#
_symmetry.space_group_name_H-M   'P 1'
#
loop_
_entity.id
_entity.type
_entity.pdbx_description
1 polymer ?
#
loop_
_entity_poly.entity_id
_entity_poly.type
_entity_poly.pdbx_seq_one_letter_code
_entity_poly.pdbx_strand_id
1 'polypeptide(L)'
;MKEAENIDVVEENLEDFVGKPVFSHDRMYEQTPPGVVMGLAWSAMGNINCHVSILQGATPKDGPSAGCTIVTALISLAKGIPVRQGIAMTGEVSLLGKVLPVGEIKEKTIAAKRAGVKCIILPEDNKKDYVNLPSYITDGLEVHFVGQYEEVYNIAFPDG
;
A
#
# COMPACT_ATOMS: atom_id res chain seq x y z
N MET A 1 15.61 51.48 -4.74
CA MET A 1 15.67 50.16 -4.09
C MET A 1 14.25 49.84 -3.63
N LYS A 2 13.57 48.87 -4.24
CA LYS A 2 12.24 48.46 -3.77
C LYS A 2 12.45 47.48 -2.62
N GLU A 3 11.87 47.80 -1.46
CA GLU A 3 11.88 46.95 -0.26
C GLU A 3 11.26 45.59 -0.59
N ALA A 4 11.91 44.52 -0.12
CA ALA A 4 11.36 43.18 -0.19
C ALA A 4 10.33 43.04 0.94
N GLU A 5 9.05 43.03 0.60
CA GLU A 5 7.99 42.67 1.54
C GLU A 5 8.12 41.17 1.88
N ASN A 6 8.38 40.86 3.16
CA ASN A 6 8.31 39.50 3.67
C ASN A 6 6.85 39.09 3.76
N ILE A 7 6.46 38.11 2.95
CA ILE A 7 5.15 37.48 3.02
C ILE A 7 5.33 36.15 3.74
N ASP A 8 4.71 36.02 4.91
CA ASP A 8 4.65 34.76 5.65
C ASP A 8 3.61 33.84 5.00
N VAL A 9 4.09 32.78 4.36
CA VAL A 9 3.23 31.76 3.74
C VAL A 9 2.74 30.80 4.82
N VAL A 10 1.42 30.72 5.00
CA VAL A 10 0.71 29.89 6.00
C VAL A 10 -0.32 29.00 5.31
N GLU A 11 -0.75 27.90 5.94
CA GLU A 11 -1.69 26.92 5.32
C GLU A 11 -2.96 27.59 4.74
N GLU A 12 -3.46 28.65 5.39
CA GLU A 12 -4.65 29.39 4.96
C GLU A 12 -4.45 30.22 3.69
N ASN A 13 -3.22 30.69 3.40
CA ASN A 13 -2.91 31.49 2.20
C ASN A 13 -2.25 30.68 1.07
N LEU A 14 -1.96 29.41 1.32
CA LEU A 14 -1.22 28.55 0.41
C LEU A 14 -1.96 28.32 -0.93
N GLU A 15 -3.30 28.29 -0.89
CA GLU A 15 -4.14 28.12 -2.08
C GLU A 15 -4.04 29.31 -3.05
N ASP A 16 -3.78 30.52 -2.56
CA ASP A 16 -3.65 31.72 -3.40
C ASP A 16 -2.33 31.73 -4.19
N PHE A 17 -1.30 31.04 -3.69
CA PHE A 17 0.01 30.93 -4.35
C PHE A 17 0.15 29.68 -5.22
N VAL A 18 -0.41 28.55 -4.78
CA VAL A 18 -0.20 27.23 -5.39
C VAL A 18 -1.45 26.74 -6.15
N GLY A 19 -2.59 27.39 -5.96
CA GLY A 19 -3.88 26.98 -6.50
C GLY A 19 -4.56 25.91 -5.65
N LYS A 20 -5.71 25.42 -6.12
CA LYS A 20 -6.48 24.37 -5.41
C LYS A 20 -5.62 23.12 -5.21
N PRO A 21 -5.73 22.44 -4.05
CA PRO A 21 -4.97 21.23 -3.78
C PRO A 21 -5.24 20.17 -4.85
N VAL A 22 -4.19 19.79 -5.59
CA VAL A 22 -4.24 18.78 -6.66
C VAL A 22 -4.41 17.37 -6.09
N PHE A 23 -4.10 17.18 -4.80
CA PHE A 23 -4.16 15.90 -4.10
C PHE A 23 -5.05 16.03 -2.86
N SER A 24 -6.14 15.28 -2.84
CA SER A 24 -6.83 14.92 -1.60
C SER A 24 -6.35 13.54 -1.18
N HIS A 25 -6.26 13.32 0.14
CA HIS A 25 -5.77 12.12 0.83
C HIS A 25 -5.74 10.83 -0.01
N ASP A 26 -4.62 10.08 0.02
CA ASP A 26 -4.42 8.80 -0.69
C ASP A 26 -5.48 7.72 -0.41
N ARG A 27 -6.34 7.93 0.57
CA ARG A 27 -7.41 7.01 0.95
C ARG A 27 -8.63 7.21 0.03
N MET A 28 -8.79 6.30 -0.94
CA MET A 28 -9.91 6.32 -1.89
C MET A 28 -11.30 6.16 -1.28
N TYR A 29 -11.42 5.44 -0.16
CA TYR A 29 -12.72 5.13 0.46
C TYR A 29 -12.66 5.34 1.97
N GLU A 30 -13.72 5.92 2.54
CA GLU A 30 -13.89 5.99 4.00
C GLU A 30 -14.06 4.59 4.60
N GLN A 31 -14.84 3.73 3.94
CA GLN A 31 -14.99 2.31 4.25
C GLN A 31 -14.66 1.44 3.02
N THR A 32 -13.76 0.46 3.17
CA THR A 32 -13.32 -0.37 2.04
C THR A 32 -14.45 -1.32 1.63
N PRO A 33 -14.98 -1.25 0.39
CA PRO A 33 -16.02 -2.16 -0.05
C PRO A 33 -15.43 -3.56 -0.34
N PRO A 34 -16.26 -4.62 -0.32
CA PRO A 34 -15.82 -5.96 -0.73
C PRO A 34 -15.21 -5.95 -2.14
N GLY A 35 -14.10 -6.66 -2.30
CA GLY A 35 -13.35 -6.74 -3.55
C GLY A 35 -12.29 -5.65 -3.75
N VAL A 36 -12.17 -4.67 -2.83
CA VAL A 36 -11.13 -3.63 -2.88
C VAL A 36 -10.06 -3.91 -1.83
N VAL A 37 -8.80 -3.95 -2.26
CA VAL A 37 -7.63 -4.19 -1.41
C VAL A 37 -6.50 -3.24 -1.79
N MET A 38 -5.78 -2.73 -0.80
CA MET A 38 -4.61 -1.90 -1.01
C MET A 38 -3.35 -2.76 -1.05
N GLY A 39 -2.68 -2.78 -2.22
CA GLY A 39 -1.42 -3.47 -2.43
C GLY A 39 -0.26 -2.50 -2.64
N LEU A 40 0.92 -2.88 -2.16
CA LEU A 40 2.16 -2.16 -2.44
C LEU A 40 2.84 -2.80 -3.65
N ALA A 41 3.15 -2.00 -4.66
CA ALA A 41 3.72 -2.49 -5.92
C ALA A 41 4.81 -1.57 -6.42
N TRP A 42 5.81 -2.16 -7.08
CA TRP A 42 6.79 -1.44 -7.89
C TRP A 42 6.36 -1.42 -9.37
N SER A 43 6.97 -0.58 -10.20
CA SER A 43 6.55 -0.38 -11.60
C SER A 43 7.72 -0.29 -12.58
N ALA A 44 7.74 -1.21 -13.56
CA ALA A 44 8.54 -1.17 -14.79
C ALA A 44 7.97 -2.12 -15.88
N MET A 45 7.00 -1.64 -16.68
CA MET A 45 6.44 -2.20 -17.96
C MET A 45 6.21 -3.73 -18.19
N GLY A 46 4.94 -4.17 -18.27
CA GLY A 46 4.52 -5.50 -18.74
C GLY A 46 3.05 -5.89 -18.42
N ASN A 47 2.38 -6.64 -19.32
CA ASN A 47 0.91 -6.90 -19.36
C ASN A 47 0.44 -8.18 -18.64
N ILE A 48 -0.76 -8.17 -18.02
CA ILE A 48 -1.56 -9.38 -17.68
C ILE A 48 -3.08 -9.08 -17.82
N ASN A 49 -3.82 -9.96 -18.50
CA ASN A 49 -5.27 -9.85 -18.77
C ASN A 49 -6.14 -10.43 -17.63
N CYS A 50 -6.48 -9.60 -16.66
CA CYS A 50 -7.67 -9.67 -15.79
C CYS A 50 -8.05 -8.21 -15.50
N HIS A 51 -9.33 -7.81 -15.54
CA HIS A 51 -9.72 -6.41 -15.28
C HIS A 51 -9.71 -6.11 -13.78
N VAL A 52 -8.51 -6.10 -13.18
CA VAL A 52 -8.25 -5.64 -11.82
C VAL A 52 -7.93 -4.14 -11.92
N SER A 53 -8.86 -3.28 -11.50
CA SER A 53 -8.62 -1.84 -11.47
C SER A 53 -7.72 -1.51 -10.28
N ILE A 54 -6.41 -1.51 -10.51
CA ILE A 54 -5.45 -0.99 -9.55
C ILE A 54 -5.49 0.54 -9.64
N LEU A 55 -6.33 1.16 -8.82
CA LEU A 55 -6.57 2.60 -8.88
C LEU A 55 -5.47 3.40 -8.16
N GLN A 56 -4.37 3.64 -8.88
CA GLN A 56 -3.59 4.87 -8.83
C GLN A 56 -2.86 4.99 -10.19
N GLY A 57 -3.33 5.94 -11.01
CA GLY A 57 -2.71 6.48 -12.24
C GLY A 57 -1.86 5.54 -13.10
N ALA A 58 -2.47 4.86 -14.08
CA ALA A 58 -1.91 4.55 -15.40
C ALA A 58 -0.41 4.20 -15.54
N THR A 59 0.20 3.53 -14.56
CA THR A 59 1.55 2.97 -14.64
C THR A 59 1.45 1.43 -14.56
N PRO A 60 1.96 0.69 -15.57
CA PRO A 60 2.03 -0.76 -15.51
C PRO A 60 2.86 -1.20 -14.30
N LYS A 61 2.26 -2.01 -13.43
CA LYS A 61 2.90 -2.56 -12.23
C LYS A 61 3.56 -3.89 -12.61
N ASP A 62 4.89 -3.94 -12.57
CA ASP A 62 5.65 -5.15 -12.85
C ASP A 62 6.24 -5.73 -11.59
N GLY A 63 5.77 -6.94 -11.30
CA GLY A 63 6.32 -7.78 -10.27
C GLY A 63 5.25 -8.73 -9.75
N PRO A 64 5.58 -10.01 -9.54
CA PRO A 64 4.65 -10.97 -8.94
C PRO A 64 4.23 -10.59 -7.51
N SER A 65 4.84 -9.53 -6.95
CA SER A 65 4.60 -8.97 -5.62
C SER A 65 3.16 -8.50 -5.33
N ALA A 66 2.30 -8.39 -6.35
CA ALA A 66 0.87 -8.13 -6.18
C ALA A 66 0.03 -9.40 -5.94
N GLY A 67 0.65 -10.59 -5.91
CA GLY A 67 -0.04 -11.88 -5.77
C GLY A 67 -0.95 -11.92 -4.54
N CYS A 68 -0.44 -11.57 -3.36
CA CYS A 68 -1.23 -11.54 -2.12
C CYS A 68 -2.46 -10.62 -2.27
N THR A 69 -2.26 -9.43 -2.83
CA THR A 69 -3.32 -8.43 -3.01
C THR A 69 -4.43 -8.93 -3.92
N ILE A 70 -4.07 -9.56 -5.05
CA ILE A 70 -5.03 -10.08 -6.03
C ILE A 70 -5.85 -11.22 -5.41
N VAL A 71 -5.20 -12.17 -4.74
CA VAL A 71 -5.89 -13.28 -4.08
C VAL A 71 -6.84 -12.76 -3.00
N THR A 72 -6.40 -11.79 -2.18
CA THR A 72 -7.25 -11.20 -1.14
C THR A 72 -8.45 -10.47 -1.74
N ALA A 73 -8.26 -9.74 -2.84
CA ALA A 73 -9.36 -9.06 -3.52
C ALA A 73 -10.40 -10.06 -4.07
N LEU A 74 -9.93 -11.15 -4.68
CA LEU A 74 -10.80 -12.22 -5.18
C LEU A 74 -11.57 -12.92 -4.05
N ILE A 75 -10.91 -13.22 -2.94
CA ILE A 75 -11.56 -13.82 -1.76
C ILE A 75 -12.59 -12.86 -1.15
N SER A 76 -12.23 -11.58 -1.02
CA SER A 76 -13.14 -10.55 -0.52
C SER A 76 -14.39 -10.42 -1.38
N LEU A 77 -14.21 -10.42 -2.71
CA LEU A 77 -15.32 -10.39 -3.67
C LEU A 77 -16.19 -11.66 -3.59
N ALA A 78 -15.56 -12.83 -3.55
CA ALA A 78 -16.26 -14.11 -3.52
C ALA A 78 -17.05 -14.33 -2.22
N LYS A 79 -16.52 -13.90 -1.07
CA LYS A 79 -17.18 -14.01 0.23
C LYS A 79 -18.12 -12.85 0.53
N GLY A 80 -18.03 -11.75 -0.20
CA GLY A 80 -18.76 -10.51 0.10
C GLY A 80 -18.32 -9.84 1.40
N ILE A 81 -17.13 -10.18 1.92
CA ILE A 81 -16.59 -9.66 3.17
C ILE A 81 -15.55 -8.59 2.86
N PRO A 82 -15.66 -7.37 3.40
CA PRO A 82 -14.66 -6.32 3.19
C PRO A 82 -13.35 -6.62 3.92
N VAL A 83 -12.23 -6.24 3.32
CA VAL A 83 -10.90 -6.35 3.94
C VAL A 83 -10.72 -5.26 5.00
N ARG A 84 -10.04 -5.60 6.09
CA ARG A 84 -9.74 -4.67 7.18
C ARG A 84 -9.01 -3.43 6.66
N GLN A 85 -9.44 -2.26 7.16
CA GLN A 85 -8.96 -0.98 6.68
C GLN A 85 -7.57 -0.62 7.21
N GLY A 86 -6.85 0.19 6.43
CA GLY A 86 -5.52 0.67 6.83
C GLY A 86 -4.46 -0.43 6.85
N ILE A 87 -4.72 -1.55 6.15
CA ILE A 87 -3.76 -2.60 5.87
C ILE A 87 -3.22 -2.42 4.46
N ALA A 88 -1.91 -2.58 4.30
CA ALA A 88 -1.28 -2.79 3.01
C ALA A 88 -0.53 -4.13 3.01
N MET A 89 -0.51 -4.80 1.86
CA MET A 89 0.21 -6.08 1.73
C MET A 89 1.06 -6.11 0.47
N THR A 90 2.14 -6.89 0.53
CA THR A 90 2.97 -7.23 -0.63
C THR A 90 3.48 -8.66 -0.46
N GLY A 91 3.61 -9.37 -1.57
CA GLY A 91 4.06 -10.75 -1.57
C GLY A 91 3.63 -11.46 -2.84
N GLU A 92 4.52 -12.28 -3.37
CA GLU A 92 4.13 -13.25 -4.39
C GLU A 92 3.50 -14.46 -3.69
N VAL A 93 2.46 -15.04 -4.27
CA VAL A 93 1.80 -16.23 -3.74
C VAL A 93 2.04 -17.38 -4.70
N SER A 94 2.67 -18.45 -4.19
CA SER A 94 2.79 -19.71 -4.91
C SER A 94 1.45 -20.44 -4.98
N LEU A 95 1.29 -21.36 -5.93
CA LEU A 95 0.12 -22.24 -6.02
C LEU A 95 -0.13 -23.05 -4.74
N LEU A 96 0.92 -23.30 -3.95
CA LEU A 96 0.84 -24.00 -2.67
C LEU A 96 0.46 -23.08 -1.48
N GLY A 97 0.19 -21.80 -1.74
CA GLY A 97 -0.12 -20.82 -0.69
C GLY A 97 1.10 -20.23 0.02
N LYS A 98 2.32 -20.59 -0.38
CA LYS A 98 3.54 -19.98 0.18
C LYS A 98 3.67 -18.52 -0.26
N VAL A 99 3.94 -17.64 0.69
CA VAL A 99 4.28 -16.24 0.43
C VAL A 99 5.78 -16.13 0.15
N LEU A 100 6.14 -15.61 -1.01
CA LEU A 100 7.50 -15.49 -1.49
C LEU A 100 8.03 -14.06 -1.32
N PRO A 101 9.35 -13.90 -1.11
CA PRO A 101 9.97 -12.60 -0.92
C PRO A 101 9.83 -11.70 -2.15
N VAL A 102 9.82 -10.40 -1.90
CA VAL A 102 9.68 -9.36 -2.90
C VAL A 102 10.78 -8.33 -2.74
N GLY A 103 11.17 -7.68 -3.85
CA GLY A 103 12.11 -6.57 -3.81
C GLY A 103 11.51 -5.30 -3.21
N GLU A 104 12.40 -4.36 -2.91
CA GLU A 104 12.09 -2.95 -2.63
C GLU A 104 11.21 -2.69 -1.42
N ILE A 105 11.52 -3.39 -0.33
CA ILE A 105 10.82 -3.25 0.95
C ILE A 105 10.94 -1.81 1.47
N LYS A 106 12.06 -1.13 1.23
CA LYS A 106 12.25 0.26 1.66
C LYS A 106 11.24 1.21 1.01
N GLU A 107 11.15 1.19 -0.31
CA GLU A 107 10.29 2.06 -1.10
C GLU A 107 8.82 1.78 -0.78
N LYS A 108 8.45 0.49 -0.66
CA LYS A 108 7.09 0.06 -0.31
C LYS A 108 6.69 0.49 1.10
N THR A 109 7.60 0.40 2.07
CA THR A 109 7.33 0.84 3.45
C THR A 109 7.17 2.36 3.53
N ILE A 110 7.99 3.12 2.80
CA ILE A 110 7.85 4.58 2.71
C ILE A 110 6.51 4.97 2.07
N ALA A 111 6.11 4.28 1.00
CA ALA A 111 4.83 4.51 0.33
C ALA A 111 3.66 4.19 1.26
N ALA A 112 3.71 3.06 1.98
CA ALA A 112 2.69 2.70 2.97
C ALA A 112 2.55 3.77 4.07
N LYS A 113 3.68 4.25 4.59
CA LYS A 113 3.69 5.32 5.60
C LYS A 113 3.12 6.63 5.07
N ARG A 114 3.46 7.02 3.83
CA ARG A 114 2.91 8.22 3.17
C ARG A 114 1.41 8.13 2.94
N ALA A 115 0.92 6.95 2.58
CA ALA A 115 -0.51 6.68 2.40
C ALA A 115 -1.30 6.55 3.73
N GLY A 116 -0.65 6.73 4.89
CA GLY A 116 -1.29 6.66 6.21
C GLY A 116 -1.73 5.24 6.60
N VAL A 117 -1.04 4.22 6.08
CA VAL A 117 -1.29 2.82 6.42
C VAL A 117 -0.82 2.55 7.85
N LYS A 118 -1.65 1.85 8.63
CA LYS A 118 -1.33 1.50 10.03
C LYS A 118 -0.64 0.14 10.13
N CYS A 119 -1.00 -0.79 9.24
CA CYS A 119 -0.56 -2.17 9.27
C CYS A 119 0.00 -2.60 7.90
N ILE A 120 1.19 -3.18 7.87
CA ILE A 120 1.82 -3.73 6.67
C ILE A 120 2.04 -5.24 6.83
N ILE A 121 1.70 -6.00 5.79
CA ILE A 121 1.97 -7.44 5.71
C ILE A 121 3.11 -7.66 4.73
N LEU A 122 4.19 -8.30 5.21
CA LEU A 122 5.42 -8.56 4.47
C LEU A 122 5.77 -10.06 4.49
N PRO A 123 6.45 -10.58 3.45
CA PRO A 123 6.97 -11.95 3.49
C PRO A 123 7.99 -12.15 4.61
N GLU A 124 7.99 -13.33 5.24
CA GLU A 124 8.92 -13.65 6.32
C GLU A 124 10.39 -13.52 5.88
N ASP A 125 10.69 -13.95 4.66
CA ASP A 125 12.03 -13.87 4.06
C ASP A 125 12.54 -12.41 3.93
N ASN A 126 11.65 -11.42 3.86
CA ASN A 126 12.00 -9.99 3.79
C ASN A 126 12.22 -9.32 5.15
N LYS A 127 12.10 -10.06 6.26
CA LYS A 127 12.35 -9.54 7.62
C LYS A 127 13.74 -8.93 7.76
N LYS A 128 14.74 -9.53 7.11
CA LYS A 128 16.12 -9.03 7.13
C LYS A 128 16.24 -7.65 6.48
N ASP A 129 15.55 -7.43 5.36
CA ASP A 129 15.55 -6.15 4.64
C ASP A 129 14.82 -5.07 5.45
N TYR A 130 13.72 -5.45 6.10
CA TYR A 130 12.94 -4.53 6.92
C TYR A 130 13.69 -4.05 8.17
N VAL A 131 14.39 -4.95 8.87
CA VAL A 131 15.14 -4.59 10.10
C VAL A 131 16.29 -3.61 9.81
N ASN A 132 16.81 -3.61 8.58
CA ASN A 132 17.84 -2.66 8.15
C ASN A 132 17.28 -1.27 7.83
N LEU A 133 15.97 -1.07 7.88
CA LEU A 133 15.36 0.23 7.62
C LEU A 133 15.55 1.20 8.78
N PRO A 134 15.80 2.49 8.50
CA PRO A 134 15.82 3.53 9.52
C PRO A 134 14.53 3.61 10.34
N SER A 135 14.66 3.90 11.65
CA SER A 135 13.53 3.98 12.58
C SER A 135 12.45 4.97 12.12
N TYR A 136 12.83 6.10 11.53
CA TYR A 136 11.86 7.08 11.02
C TYR A 136 10.90 6.53 9.95
N ILE A 137 11.21 5.39 9.32
CA ILE A 137 10.33 4.69 8.36
C ILE A 137 9.46 3.67 9.09
N THR A 138 10.03 2.93 10.05
CA THR A 138 9.37 1.84 10.76
C THR A 138 8.50 2.30 11.93
N ASP A 139 8.77 3.50 12.48
CA ASP A 139 8.07 4.04 13.63
C ASP A 139 6.60 4.32 13.30
N GLY A 140 5.69 3.80 14.13
CA GLY A 140 4.25 3.96 13.98
C GLY A 140 3.58 3.01 12.99
N LEU A 141 4.30 2.02 12.46
CA LEU A 141 3.77 1.00 11.55
C LEU A 141 3.75 -0.38 12.23
N GLU A 142 2.58 -1.01 12.26
CA GLU A 142 2.41 -2.40 12.67
C GLU A 142 2.84 -3.32 11.51
N VAL A 143 3.70 -4.30 11.76
CA VAL A 143 4.29 -5.14 10.70
C VAL A 143 4.04 -6.60 11.03
N HIS A 144 3.44 -7.32 10.09
CA HIS A 144 3.25 -8.77 10.16
C HIS A 144 4.09 -9.46 9.11
N PHE A 145 4.95 -10.39 9.56
CA PHE A 145 5.76 -11.23 8.69
C PHE A 145 5.07 -12.57 8.50
N VAL A 146 4.83 -12.96 7.25
CA VAL A 146 4.03 -14.15 6.91
C VAL A 146 4.79 -15.10 5.98
N GLY A 147 4.66 -16.40 6.20
CA GLY A 147 5.21 -17.43 5.32
C GLY A 147 4.14 -18.12 4.46
N GLN A 148 2.89 -18.14 4.93
CA GLN A 148 1.74 -18.76 4.31
C GLN A 148 0.62 -17.73 4.07
N TYR A 149 -0.14 -17.92 3.01
CA TYR A 149 -1.26 -17.04 2.67
C TYR A 149 -2.41 -17.11 3.70
N GLU A 150 -2.54 -18.24 4.41
CA GLU A 150 -3.50 -18.38 5.50
C GLU A 150 -3.28 -17.33 6.61
N GLU A 151 -2.03 -16.99 6.90
CA GLU A 151 -1.70 -15.93 7.86
C GLU A 151 -2.16 -14.56 7.34
N VAL A 152 -1.96 -14.29 6.03
CA VAL A 152 -2.48 -13.07 5.38
C VAL A 152 -3.99 -12.99 5.53
N TYR A 153 -4.69 -14.11 5.29
CA TYR A 153 -6.14 -14.18 5.41
C TYR A 153 -6.60 -13.86 6.84
N ASN A 154 -5.95 -14.44 7.86
CA ASN A 154 -6.33 -14.24 9.26
C ASN A 154 -6.12 -12.78 9.72
N ILE A 155 -5.11 -12.09 9.16
CA ILE A 155 -4.84 -10.67 9.48
C ILE A 155 -5.78 -9.74 8.71
N ALA A 156 -6.07 -10.08 7.44
CA ALA A 156 -6.79 -9.22 6.51
C ALA A 156 -8.31 -9.25 6.70
N PHE A 157 -8.87 -10.38 7.15
CA PHE A 157 -10.31 -10.57 7.30
C PHE A 157 -10.73 -10.63 8.77
N PRO A 158 -11.88 -10.05 9.14
CA PRO A 158 -12.39 -10.03 10.52
C PRO A 158 -12.85 -11.41 11.04
N ASP A 159 -13.03 -12.40 10.16
CA ASP A 159 -13.45 -13.77 10.50
C ASP A 159 -12.26 -14.74 10.71
N GLY A 160 -11.04 -14.20 10.78
CA GLY A 160 -9.77 -14.92 10.92
C GLY A 160 -9.35 -15.22 12.35
#